data_AF-A0AAD4K1C1-F1
#
_entry.id   AF-A0AAD4K1C1-F1
#
_cell.length_a   1.000
_cell.length_b   1.000
_cell.length_c   1.000
_cell.angle_alpha   90.00
_cell.angle_beta   90.00
_cell.angle_gamma   90.00
#
_symmetry.space_group_name_H-M   'P 1'
#
loop_
_entity.id
_entity.type
_entity.pdbx_description
1 polymer ?
#
loop_
_entity_poly.entity_id
_entity_poly.type
_entity_poly.pdbx_seq_one_letter_code
_entity_poly.pdbx_strand_id
1 'polypeptide(L)'
;VVKPLLDYFRQIRNELDQSEAKEKQLTELNSNLMKKYHEIVQIHEKLMKQAFQLDEYNEKIVEKTNELQLCQIETSKLQSQIDIQKSTIDRLTSPFQNYDKCRDELAGVTRNLETCEAQLSNRTSILNQKDEIISKNVEKIQNITENFEKSQTKLLEKEKDNQLCEVEVKKLNSTLQYFKPSSCIPFGENPGVHQIKVGVVNVVDVLCNSQLAGPGWLVIQQRIGGKEDFNRDWAAYRKGFGSLDRDFFLGLETIHLLTSSQPHELYVHLVGSNGTIVYARYDDFKISDEENGYKLSLGKMSGTVKMDALRYGVDMKFSTFDRDNDEFINNCAKIYSSGWWYTNC
;
A
#
# COMPACT_ATOMS: atom_id res chain seq x y z
N VAL A 1 -29.12 16.53 189.62
CA VAL A 1 -28.24 17.71 189.42
C VAL A 1 -26.94 17.42 188.64
N VAL A 2 -26.50 16.16 188.45
CA VAL A 2 -25.18 15.87 187.80
C VAL A 2 -25.26 15.38 186.33
N LYS A 3 -26.36 14.77 185.89
CA LYS A 3 -26.46 14.10 184.57
C LYS A 3 -26.47 15.03 183.33
N PRO A 4 -27.25 16.14 183.30
CA PRO A 4 -27.37 16.97 182.09
C PRO A 4 -26.08 17.71 181.71
N LEU A 5 -25.29 18.12 182.71
CA LEU A 5 -24.01 18.83 182.49
C LEU A 5 -22.94 17.91 181.90
N LEU A 6 -22.89 16.64 182.33
CA LEU A 6 -22.00 15.62 181.79
C LEU A 6 -22.30 15.30 180.32
N ASP A 7 -23.58 15.28 179.94
CA ASP A 7 -23.99 15.04 178.55
C ASP A 7 -23.63 16.24 177.65
N TYR A 8 -23.73 17.48 178.16
CA TYR A 8 -23.29 18.68 177.43
C TYR A 8 -21.77 18.73 177.20
N PHE A 9 -20.95 18.40 178.21
CA PHE A 9 -19.50 18.31 178.04
C PHE A 9 -19.07 17.17 177.09
N ARG A 10 -19.81 16.06 177.05
CA ARG A 10 -19.60 15.00 176.05
C ARG A 10 -19.91 15.49 174.64
N GLN A 11 -20.99 16.25 174.46
CA GLN A 11 -21.35 16.79 173.16
C GLN A 11 -20.29 17.76 172.64
N ILE A 12 -19.82 18.70 173.46
CA ILE A 12 -18.74 19.61 173.07
C ILE A 12 -17.46 18.84 172.73
N ARG A 13 -17.10 17.80 173.49
CA ARG A 13 -15.94 16.98 173.18
C ARG A 13 -16.10 16.25 171.84
N ASN A 14 -17.26 15.68 171.56
CA ASN A 14 -17.54 15.05 170.26
C ASN A 14 -17.47 16.07 169.10
N GLU A 15 -17.98 17.28 169.30
CA GLU A 15 -17.91 18.35 168.28
C GLU A 15 -16.47 18.84 168.07
N LEU A 16 -15.66 18.91 169.14
CA LEU A 16 -14.23 19.22 169.06
C LEU A 16 -13.47 18.10 168.33
N ASP A 17 -13.70 16.84 168.67
CA ASP A 17 -13.09 15.68 168.01
C ASP A 17 -13.47 15.65 166.51
N GLN A 18 -14.72 16.01 166.16
CA GLN A 18 -15.14 16.15 164.76
C GLN A 18 -14.47 17.34 164.05
N SER A 19 -14.24 18.45 164.75
CA SER A 19 -13.53 19.63 164.21
C SER A 19 -12.08 19.29 163.92
N GLU A 20 -11.38 18.63 164.85
CA GLU A 20 -10.01 18.15 164.66
C GLU A 20 -9.93 17.11 163.52
N ALA A 21 -10.92 16.23 163.37
CA ALA A 21 -10.99 15.28 162.26
C ALA A 21 -11.14 15.97 160.89
N LYS A 22 -11.97 17.02 160.82
CA LYS A 22 -12.13 17.84 159.60
C LYS A 22 -10.87 18.63 159.28
N GLU A 23 -10.17 19.16 160.28
CA GLU A 23 -8.91 19.87 160.09
C GLU A 23 -7.85 18.93 159.50
N LYS A 24 -7.74 17.69 160.01
CA LYS A 24 -6.89 16.64 159.43
C LYS A 24 -7.25 16.31 157.98
N GLN A 25 -8.54 16.14 157.66
CA GLN A 25 -9.00 15.93 156.28
C GLN A 25 -8.64 17.11 155.36
N LEU A 26 -8.79 18.34 155.85
CA LEU A 26 -8.45 19.55 155.09
C LEU A 26 -6.94 19.64 154.85
N THR A 27 -6.11 19.25 155.83
CA THR A 27 -4.65 19.20 155.66
C THR A 27 -4.24 18.15 154.63
N GLU A 28 -4.87 16.98 154.66
CA GLU A 28 -4.63 15.91 153.70
C GLU A 28 -5.09 16.30 152.28
N LEU A 29 -6.25 16.94 152.15
CA LEU A 29 -6.73 17.47 150.88
C LEU A 29 -5.80 18.55 150.31
N ASN A 30 -5.34 19.48 151.14
CA ASN A 30 -4.36 20.50 150.73
C ASN A 30 -3.04 19.87 150.30
N SER A 31 -2.56 18.83 151.00
CA SER A 31 -1.37 18.07 150.61
C SER A 31 -1.55 17.42 149.23
N ASN A 32 -2.71 16.81 148.97
CA ASN A 32 -3.03 16.22 147.67
C ASN A 32 -3.16 17.26 146.56
N LEU A 33 -3.77 18.42 146.84
CA LEU A 33 -3.88 19.53 145.89
C LEU A 33 -2.49 20.07 145.53
N MET A 34 -1.61 20.24 146.51
CA MET A 34 -0.22 20.68 146.28
C MET A 34 0.58 19.66 145.44
N LYS A 35 0.38 18.36 145.66
CA LYS A 35 0.95 17.30 144.79
C LYS A 35 0.44 17.42 143.35
N LYS A 36 -0.87 17.59 143.16
CA LYS A 36 -1.47 17.76 141.81
C LYS A 36 -1.00 19.03 141.12
N TYR A 37 -0.86 20.13 141.86
CA TYR A 37 -0.30 21.37 141.34
C TYR A 37 1.15 21.17 140.87
N HIS A 38 1.97 20.45 141.63
CA HIS A 38 3.33 20.10 141.22
C HIS A 38 3.37 19.23 139.96
N GLU A 39 2.48 18.22 139.83
CA GLU A 39 2.34 17.42 138.61
C GLU A 39 1.99 18.28 137.38
N ILE A 40 1.06 19.23 137.51
CA ILE A 40 0.66 20.15 136.42
C ILE A 40 1.85 21.01 135.98
N VAL A 41 2.61 21.56 136.93
CA VAL A 41 3.80 22.36 136.63
C VAL A 41 4.84 21.53 135.87
N GLN A 42 5.10 20.29 136.30
CA GLN A 42 6.02 19.39 135.58
C GLN A 42 5.54 19.07 134.15
N ILE A 43 4.23 18.88 133.94
CA ILE A 43 3.66 18.66 132.60
C ILE A 43 3.81 19.92 131.75
N HIS A 44 3.54 21.10 132.32
CA HIS A 44 3.68 22.37 131.60
C HIS A 44 5.12 22.62 131.17
N GLU A 45 6.10 22.35 132.03
CA GLU A 45 7.52 22.42 131.68
C GLU A 45 7.88 21.45 130.53
N LYS A 46 7.33 20.22 130.54
CA LYS A 46 7.51 19.26 129.43
C LYS A 46 6.89 19.77 128.13
N LEU A 47 5.68 20.33 128.19
CA LEU A 47 5.00 20.90 127.03
C LEU A 47 5.75 22.10 126.45
N MET A 48 6.27 22.99 127.30
CA MET A 48 7.10 24.10 126.85
C MET A 48 8.38 23.62 126.14
N LYS A 49 9.04 22.58 126.68
CA LYS A 49 10.21 21.98 126.01
C LYS A 49 9.85 21.36 124.65
N GLN A 50 8.69 20.71 124.54
CA GLN A 50 8.21 20.16 123.28
C GLN A 50 7.84 21.24 122.26
N ALA A 51 7.20 22.33 122.70
CA ALA A 51 6.87 23.47 121.84
C ALA A 51 8.14 24.11 121.25
N PHE A 52 9.16 24.31 122.09
CA PHE A 52 10.46 24.82 121.63
C PHE A 52 11.13 23.90 120.60
N GLN A 53 11.09 22.58 120.82
CA GLN A 53 11.59 21.61 119.84
C GLN A 53 10.79 21.65 118.53
N LEU A 54 9.47 21.85 118.59
CA LEU A 54 8.62 21.95 117.41
C LEU A 54 8.99 23.17 116.56
N ASP A 55 9.27 24.31 117.19
CA ASP A 55 9.73 25.52 116.50
C ASP A 55 11.08 25.30 115.81
N GLU A 56 12.03 24.61 116.46
CA GLU A 56 13.31 24.25 115.86
C GLU A 56 13.14 23.33 114.64
N TYR A 57 12.21 22.37 114.70
CA TYR A 57 11.90 21.50 113.56
C TYR A 57 11.22 22.28 112.42
N ASN A 58 10.33 23.22 112.73
CA ASN A 58 9.67 24.05 111.73
C ASN A 58 10.67 24.92 110.97
N GLU A 59 11.67 25.48 111.67
CA GLU A 59 12.74 26.25 111.04
C GLU A 59 13.55 25.39 110.05
N LYS A 60 13.92 24.17 110.45
CA LYS A 60 14.59 23.18 109.57
C LYS A 60 13.74 22.79 108.35
N ILE A 61 12.43 22.64 108.51
CA ILE A 61 11.50 22.34 107.40
C ILE A 61 11.46 23.50 106.40
N VAL A 62 11.43 24.74 106.88
CA VAL A 62 11.46 25.93 106.02
C VAL A 62 12.77 25.99 105.24
N GLU A 63 13.90 25.74 105.89
CA GLU A 63 15.21 25.66 105.22
C GLU A 63 15.23 24.61 104.10
N LYS A 64 14.78 23.38 104.40
CA LYS A 64 14.69 22.30 103.39
C LYS A 64 13.68 22.58 102.28
N THR A 65 12.61 23.31 102.57
CA THR A 65 11.64 23.72 101.56
C THR A 65 12.27 24.72 100.58
N ASN A 66 13.07 25.66 101.07
CA ASN A 66 13.81 26.60 100.23
C ASN A 66 14.86 25.89 99.35
N GLU A 67 15.61 24.94 99.92
CA GLU A 67 16.54 24.11 99.15
C GLU A 67 15.82 23.32 98.03
N LEU A 68 14.65 22.75 98.32
CA LEU A 68 13.85 22.02 97.35
C LEU A 68 13.35 22.92 96.22
N GLN A 69 12.91 24.15 96.53
CA GLN A 69 12.52 25.14 95.51
C GLN A 69 13.68 25.51 94.59
N LEU A 70 14.89 25.71 95.15
CA LEU A 70 16.08 25.96 94.34
C LEU A 70 16.39 24.79 93.40
N CYS A 71 16.30 23.55 93.90
CA CYS A 71 16.49 22.34 93.10
C CYS A 71 15.46 22.20 91.96
N GLN A 72 14.19 22.56 92.21
CA GLN A 72 13.14 22.56 91.19
C GLN A 72 13.39 23.57 90.07
N ILE A 73 13.90 24.76 90.42
CA ILE A 73 14.28 25.78 89.44
C ILE A 73 15.43 25.27 88.54
N GLU A 74 16.44 24.65 89.14
CA GLU A 74 17.58 24.12 88.39
C GLU A 74 17.19 22.95 87.48
N THR A 75 16.32 22.05 87.95
CA THR A 75 15.75 20.96 87.15
C THR A 75 14.97 21.51 85.94
N SER A 76 14.16 22.56 86.15
CA SER A 76 13.40 23.21 85.08
C SER A 76 14.32 23.84 84.02
N LYS A 77 15.44 24.43 84.46
CA LYS A 77 16.46 24.99 83.58
C LYS A 77 17.14 23.90 82.74
N LEU A 78 17.52 22.78 83.35
CA LEU A 78 18.11 21.64 82.65
C LEU A 78 17.14 21.03 81.63
N GLN A 79 15.85 20.93 81.97
CA GLN A 79 14.83 20.42 81.04
C GLN A 79 14.70 21.31 79.80
N SER A 80 14.68 22.64 79.98
CA SER A 80 14.65 23.57 78.86
C SER A 80 15.89 23.43 77.96
N GLN A 81 17.07 23.21 78.54
CA GLN A 81 18.29 22.94 77.77
C GLN A 81 18.20 21.63 76.97
N ILE A 82 17.66 20.56 77.56
CA ILE A 82 17.43 19.28 76.87
C ILE A 82 16.49 19.48 75.68
N ASP A 83 15.42 20.24 75.84
CA ASP A 83 14.45 20.46 74.76
C ASP A 83 15.07 21.27 73.60
N ILE A 84 15.91 22.27 73.91
CA ILE A 84 16.69 23.00 72.90
C ILE A 84 17.66 22.06 72.17
N GLN A 85 18.35 21.19 72.89
CA GLN A 85 19.28 20.23 72.28
C GLN A 85 18.55 19.22 71.40
N LYS A 86 17.41 18.67 71.83
CA LYS A 86 16.56 17.79 71.01
C LYS A 86 16.13 18.48 69.72
N SER A 87 15.61 19.71 69.81
CA SER A 87 15.23 20.48 68.62
C SER A 87 16.41 20.70 67.66
N THR A 88 17.63 20.86 68.20
CA THR A 88 18.84 21.02 67.39
C THR A 88 19.24 19.71 66.72
N ILE A 89 19.15 18.58 67.43
CA ILE A 89 19.36 17.24 66.86
C ILE A 89 18.36 16.98 65.74
N ASP A 90 17.08 17.30 65.93
CA ASP A 90 16.05 17.12 64.90
C ASP A 90 16.36 17.95 63.65
N ARG A 91 16.75 19.22 63.81
CA ARG A 91 17.18 20.08 62.69
C ARG A 91 18.41 19.54 61.97
N LEU A 92 19.39 18.99 62.70
CA LEU A 92 20.59 18.41 62.10
C LEU A 92 20.32 17.05 61.44
N THR A 93 19.31 16.31 61.91
CA THR A 93 18.98 14.97 61.41
C THR A 93 18.09 15.02 60.16
N SER A 94 17.19 16.01 60.04
CA SER A 94 16.28 16.15 58.89
C SER A 94 16.99 16.14 57.51
N PRO A 95 18.13 16.82 57.30
CA PRO A 95 18.88 16.74 56.05
C PRO A 95 19.36 15.33 55.69
N PHE A 96 19.70 14.47 56.68
CA PHE A 96 20.16 13.11 56.42
C PHE A 96 19.06 12.19 55.89
N GLN A 97 17.79 12.45 56.21
CA GLN A 97 16.67 11.70 55.64
C GLN A 97 16.52 11.95 54.13
N ASN A 98 16.84 13.16 53.66
CA ASN A 98 16.86 13.48 52.23
C ASN A 98 18.02 12.78 51.49
N TYR A 99 19.14 12.53 52.18
CA TYR A 99 20.27 11.80 51.61
C TYR A 99 19.92 10.35 51.28
N ASP A 100 19.17 9.66 52.14
CA ASP A 100 18.76 8.27 51.87
C ASP A 100 17.82 8.20 50.66
N LYS A 101 16.88 9.15 50.52
CA LYS A 101 16.05 9.25 49.32
C LYS A 101 16.89 9.46 48.05
N CYS A 102 17.87 10.36 48.10
CA CYS A 102 18.77 10.61 46.97
C CYS A 102 19.61 9.37 46.63
N ARG A 103 20.04 8.60 47.64
CA ARG A 103 20.76 7.34 47.46
C ARG A 103 19.90 6.30 46.74
N ASP A 104 18.64 6.17 47.12
CA ASP A 104 17.71 5.23 46.49
C ASP A 104 17.41 5.62 45.03
N GLU A 105 17.23 6.92 44.77
CA GLU A 105 17.10 7.45 43.41
C GLU A 105 18.35 7.17 42.56
N LEU A 106 19.54 7.41 43.11
CA LEU A 106 20.82 7.11 42.45
C LEU A 106 20.95 5.61 42.15
N ALA A 107 20.58 4.73 43.08
CA ALA A 107 20.58 3.29 42.86
C ALA A 107 19.60 2.88 41.75
N GLY A 108 18.46 3.56 41.63
CA GLY A 108 17.52 3.38 40.52
C GLY A 108 18.14 3.78 39.18
N VAL A 109 18.80 4.94 39.12
CA VAL A 109 19.50 5.41 37.91
C VAL A 109 20.62 4.44 37.51
N THR A 110 21.40 3.93 38.46
CA THR A 110 22.47 2.94 38.18
C THR A 110 21.92 1.67 37.56
N ARG A 111 20.83 1.10 38.09
CA ARG A 111 20.20 -0.09 37.48
C ARG A 111 19.69 0.15 36.07
N ASN A 112 19.13 1.35 35.82
CA ASN A 112 18.68 1.74 34.49
C ASN A 112 19.87 1.86 33.54
N LEU A 113 21.00 2.40 33.99
CA LEU A 113 22.23 2.50 33.20
C LEU A 113 22.77 1.11 32.83
N GLU A 114 22.88 0.19 33.79
CA GLU A 114 23.30 -1.19 33.56
C GLU A 114 22.39 -1.91 32.54
N THR A 115 21.08 -1.67 32.64
CA THR A 115 20.11 -2.21 31.69
C THR A 115 20.32 -1.63 30.28
N CYS A 116 20.53 -0.32 30.16
CA CYS A 116 20.84 0.33 28.90
C CYS A 116 22.16 -0.18 28.28
N GLU A 117 23.21 -0.38 29.09
CA GLU A 117 24.48 -0.94 28.63
C GLU A 117 24.31 -2.36 28.08
N ALA A 118 23.56 -3.22 28.78
CA ALA A 118 23.23 -4.56 28.31
C ALA A 118 22.45 -4.53 26.99
N GLN A 119 21.48 -3.62 26.87
CA GLN A 119 20.73 -3.42 25.63
C GLN A 119 21.61 -2.93 24.47
N LEU A 120 22.54 -2.01 24.73
CA LEU A 120 23.50 -1.52 23.74
C LEU A 120 24.44 -2.63 23.27
N SER A 121 24.94 -3.45 24.18
CA SER A 121 25.76 -4.63 23.86
C SER A 121 25.01 -5.61 22.94
N ASN A 122 23.75 -5.94 23.26
CA ASN A 122 22.92 -6.80 22.42
C ASN A 122 22.67 -6.18 21.03
N ARG A 123 22.28 -4.91 20.95
CA ARG A 123 22.08 -4.22 19.66
C ARG A 123 23.35 -4.20 18.82
N THR A 124 24.51 -4.02 19.44
CA THR A 124 25.80 -4.07 18.76
C THR A 124 26.07 -5.45 18.16
N SER A 125 25.78 -6.52 18.91
CA SER A 125 25.88 -7.90 18.39
C SER A 125 24.95 -8.14 17.19
N ILE A 126 23.71 -7.62 17.24
CA ILE A 126 22.74 -7.74 16.14
C ILE A 126 23.23 -6.97 14.90
N LEU A 127 23.80 -5.78 15.09
CA LEU A 127 24.36 -5.00 13.98
C LEU A 127 25.50 -5.75 13.30
N ASN A 128 26.43 -6.31 14.05
CA ASN A 128 27.55 -7.09 13.50
C ASN A 128 27.05 -8.31 12.70
N GLN A 129 26.02 -9.02 13.19
CA GLN A 129 25.39 -10.13 12.45
C GLN A 129 24.73 -9.65 11.15
N LYS A 130 24.08 -8.49 11.17
CA LYS A 130 23.47 -7.91 9.97
C LYS A 130 24.52 -7.49 8.95
N ASP A 131 25.63 -6.92 9.38
CA ASP A 131 26.73 -6.53 8.49
C ASP A 131 27.35 -7.74 7.79
N GLU A 132 27.50 -8.87 8.49
CA GLU A 132 27.97 -10.12 7.88
C GLU A 132 26.99 -10.64 6.81
N ILE A 133 25.69 -10.56 7.07
CA ILE A 133 24.65 -10.94 6.09
C ILE A 133 24.68 -9.99 4.88
N ILE A 134 24.83 -8.69 5.11
CA ILE A 134 24.94 -7.69 4.05
C ILE A 134 26.15 -7.99 3.18
N SER A 135 27.32 -8.28 3.78
CA SER A 135 28.54 -8.63 3.04
C SER A 135 28.33 -9.84 2.14
N LYS A 136 27.73 -10.94 2.66
CA LYS A 136 27.42 -12.14 1.86
C LYS A 136 26.44 -11.86 0.72
N ASN A 137 25.47 -10.97 0.94
CA ASN A 137 24.51 -10.61 -0.09
C ASN A 137 25.14 -9.72 -1.18
N VAL A 138 26.06 -8.83 -0.81
CA VAL A 138 26.82 -8.01 -1.78
C VAL A 138 27.64 -8.91 -2.71
N GLU A 139 28.33 -9.92 -2.19
CA GLU A 139 29.09 -10.89 -3.00
C GLU A 139 28.18 -11.67 -3.97
N LYS A 140 26.99 -12.09 -3.51
CA LYS A 140 26.00 -12.75 -4.37
C LYS A 140 25.52 -11.84 -5.50
N ILE A 141 25.25 -10.57 -5.19
CA ILE A 141 24.81 -9.58 -6.18
C ILE A 141 25.92 -9.39 -7.23
N GLN A 142 27.17 -9.23 -6.81
CA GLN A 142 28.30 -9.09 -7.74
C GLN A 142 28.41 -10.28 -8.71
N ASN A 143 28.33 -11.51 -8.21
CA ASN A 143 28.34 -12.71 -9.06
C ASN A 143 27.17 -12.76 -10.06
N ILE A 144 25.96 -12.35 -9.63
CA ILE A 144 24.79 -12.28 -10.52
C ILE A 144 24.99 -11.22 -11.60
N THR A 145 25.51 -10.04 -11.22
CA THR A 145 25.80 -8.95 -12.16
C THR A 145 26.81 -9.38 -13.22
N GLU A 146 27.91 -10.01 -12.84
CA GLU A 146 28.92 -10.51 -13.79
C GLU A 146 28.32 -11.55 -14.76
N ASN A 147 27.45 -12.44 -14.29
CA ASN A 147 26.79 -13.43 -15.14
C ASN A 147 25.78 -12.79 -16.10
N PHE A 148 25.09 -11.74 -15.65
CA PHE A 148 24.15 -10.99 -16.46
C PHE A 148 24.87 -10.23 -17.59
N GLU A 149 25.97 -9.54 -17.27
CA GLU A 149 26.80 -8.84 -18.26
C GLU A 149 27.34 -9.80 -19.33
N LYS A 150 27.84 -10.98 -18.93
CA LYS A 150 28.27 -12.04 -19.86
C LYS A 150 27.13 -12.57 -20.75
N SER A 151 25.90 -12.57 -20.25
CA SER A 151 24.74 -13.00 -21.03
C SER A 151 24.30 -11.91 -22.01
N GLN A 152 24.39 -10.65 -21.60
CA GLN A 152 24.06 -9.49 -22.42
C GLN A 152 25.00 -9.36 -23.62
N THR A 153 26.31 -9.57 -23.44
CA THR A 153 27.28 -9.52 -24.55
C THR A 153 27.01 -10.59 -25.61
N LYS A 154 26.73 -11.83 -25.19
CA LYS A 154 26.34 -12.93 -26.09
C LYS A 154 25.08 -12.62 -26.88
N LEU A 155 24.12 -11.95 -26.25
CA LEU A 155 22.86 -11.58 -26.91
C LEU A 155 23.12 -10.51 -27.98
N LEU A 156 23.99 -9.53 -27.69
CA LEU A 156 24.39 -8.49 -28.63
C LEU A 156 25.14 -9.04 -29.86
N GLU A 157 25.95 -10.08 -29.67
CA GLU A 157 26.61 -10.79 -30.78
C GLU A 157 25.59 -11.50 -31.67
N LYS A 158 24.62 -12.22 -31.08
CA LYS A 158 23.55 -12.88 -31.83
C LYS A 158 22.65 -11.89 -32.57
N GLU A 159 22.42 -10.71 -31.99
CA GLU A 159 21.61 -9.68 -32.64
C GLU A 159 22.30 -9.13 -33.90
N LYS A 160 23.63 -8.98 -33.87
CA LYS A 160 24.41 -8.62 -35.07
C LYS A 160 24.31 -9.69 -36.16
N ASP A 161 24.41 -10.97 -35.80
CA ASP A 161 24.27 -12.08 -36.75
C ASP A 161 22.87 -12.12 -37.37
N ASN A 162 21.82 -11.88 -36.57
CA ASN A 162 20.45 -11.82 -37.06
C ASN A 162 20.24 -10.64 -38.04
N GLN A 163 20.84 -9.49 -37.74
CA GLN A 163 20.75 -8.31 -38.59
C GLN A 163 21.43 -8.52 -39.95
N LEU A 164 22.55 -9.27 -39.98
CA LEU A 164 23.22 -9.68 -41.22
C LEU A 164 22.33 -10.62 -42.06
N CYS A 165 21.68 -11.58 -41.42
CA CYS A 165 20.75 -12.52 -42.07
C CYS A 165 19.54 -11.81 -42.70
N GLU A 166 18.95 -10.81 -42.01
CA GLU A 166 17.82 -10.05 -42.55
C GLU A 166 18.14 -9.30 -43.86
N VAL A 167 19.37 -8.79 -44.00
CA VAL A 167 19.81 -8.10 -45.21
C VAL A 167 19.89 -9.07 -46.40
N GLU A 168 20.39 -10.28 -46.18
CA GLU A 168 20.48 -11.31 -47.23
C GLU A 168 19.10 -11.81 -47.67
N VAL A 169 18.17 -12.01 -46.73
CA VAL A 169 16.79 -12.40 -47.04
C VAL A 169 16.07 -11.33 -47.87
N LYS A 170 16.23 -10.05 -47.55
CA LYS A 170 15.66 -8.95 -48.36
C LYS A 170 16.17 -8.98 -49.79
N LYS A 171 17.47 -9.25 -49.99
CA LYS A 171 18.11 -9.32 -51.31
C LYS A 171 17.60 -10.50 -52.15
N LEU A 172 17.36 -11.65 -51.51
CA LEU A 172 16.76 -12.82 -52.15
C LEU A 172 15.31 -12.57 -52.57
N ASN A 173 14.50 -11.94 -51.72
CA ASN A 173 13.11 -11.60 -52.04
C ASN A 173 12.98 -10.66 -53.24
N SER A 174 13.83 -9.63 -53.33
CA SER A 174 13.87 -8.75 -54.51
C SER A 174 14.25 -9.50 -55.80
N THR A 175 15.06 -10.55 -55.69
CA THR A 175 15.47 -11.37 -56.84
C THR A 175 14.34 -12.30 -57.29
N LEU A 176 13.61 -12.88 -56.34
CA LEU A 176 12.50 -13.81 -56.61
C LEU A 176 11.31 -13.13 -57.32
N GLN A 177 11.10 -11.85 -57.08
CA GLN A 177 10.05 -11.05 -57.72
C GLN A 177 10.25 -10.92 -59.25
N TYR A 178 11.50 -11.06 -59.75
CA TYR A 178 11.82 -11.00 -61.18
C TYR A 178 11.42 -12.28 -61.95
N PHE A 179 11.22 -13.40 -61.27
CA PHE A 179 10.99 -14.72 -61.88
C PHE A 179 9.51 -15.13 -62.00
N LYS A 180 8.56 -14.22 -61.80
CA LYS A 180 7.13 -14.54 -61.99
C LYS A 180 6.78 -14.67 -63.48
N PRO A 181 6.02 -15.71 -63.90
CA PRO A 181 5.53 -15.84 -65.27
C PRO A 181 4.73 -14.62 -65.74
N SER A 182 4.73 -14.32 -67.04
CA SER A 182 3.94 -13.22 -67.61
C SER A 182 2.56 -13.65 -68.13
N SER A 183 2.20 -14.93 -68.03
CA SER A 183 0.95 -15.48 -68.56
C SER A 183 0.52 -16.74 -67.81
N CYS A 184 -0.68 -17.23 -68.13
CA CYS A 184 -1.22 -18.47 -67.58
C CYS A 184 -0.65 -19.74 -68.21
N ILE A 185 0.20 -19.63 -69.24
CA ILE A 185 0.73 -20.79 -69.99
C ILE A 185 1.50 -21.77 -69.08
N PRO A 186 2.40 -21.33 -68.18
CA PRO A 186 3.13 -22.25 -67.30
C PRO A 186 2.25 -22.94 -66.26
N PHE A 187 1.02 -22.45 -66.03
CA PHE A 187 0.07 -23.02 -65.09
C PHE A 187 -0.93 -23.97 -65.77
N GLY A 188 -0.67 -24.39 -67.01
CA GLY A 188 -1.62 -25.16 -67.83
C GLY A 188 -2.22 -26.40 -67.15
N GLU A 189 -1.45 -27.10 -66.30
CA GLU A 189 -1.92 -28.28 -65.57
C GLU A 189 -2.53 -27.96 -64.19
N ASN A 190 -2.37 -26.72 -63.73
CA ASN A 190 -2.78 -26.26 -62.39
C ASN A 190 -3.70 -25.03 -62.51
N PRO A 191 -4.98 -25.19 -62.91
CA PRO A 191 -5.91 -24.07 -62.96
C PRO A 191 -6.15 -23.49 -61.55
N GLY A 192 -6.51 -22.22 -61.50
CA GLY A 192 -6.71 -21.50 -60.25
C GLY A 192 -6.10 -20.10 -60.26
N VAL A 193 -6.08 -19.48 -59.08
CA VAL A 193 -5.52 -18.13 -58.92
C VAL A 193 -4.00 -18.21 -58.82
N HIS A 194 -3.32 -17.48 -59.71
CA HIS A 194 -1.86 -17.39 -59.76
C HIS A 194 -1.38 -15.95 -59.89
N GLN A 195 -0.13 -15.71 -59.53
CA GLN A 195 0.53 -14.42 -59.72
C GLN A 195 1.28 -14.37 -61.03
N ILE A 196 0.97 -13.38 -61.85
CA ILE A 196 1.71 -13.09 -63.07
C ILE A 196 2.28 -11.67 -63.08
N LYS A 197 3.35 -11.49 -63.85
CA LYS A 197 3.92 -10.18 -64.15
C LYS A 197 3.18 -9.54 -65.32
N VAL A 198 2.65 -8.33 -65.12
CA VAL A 198 2.01 -7.51 -66.14
C VAL A 198 2.77 -6.19 -66.27
N GLY A 199 3.21 -5.85 -67.48
CA GLY A 199 4.10 -4.71 -67.71
C GLY A 199 5.49 -4.88 -67.09
N VAL A 200 6.12 -3.77 -66.69
CA VAL A 200 7.54 -3.76 -66.29
C VAL A 200 7.76 -4.28 -64.85
N VAL A 201 6.84 -3.98 -63.94
CA VAL A 201 7.01 -4.25 -62.50
C VAL A 201 5.76 -4.74 -61.76
N ASN A 202 4.57 -4.77 -62.40
CA ASN A 202 3.35 -5.09 -61.68
C ASN A 202 3.17 -6.61 -61.58
N VAL A 203 2.90 -7.09 -60.37
CA VAL A 203 2.48 -8.47 -60.12
C VAL A 203 1.01 -8.45 -59.75
N VAL A 204 0.20 -9.21 -60.48
CA VAL A 204 -1.26 -9.25 -60.28
C VAL A 204 -1.73 -10.70 -60.12
N ASP A 205 -2.71 -10.89 -59.26
CA ASP A 205 -3.41 -12.17 -59.12
C ASP A 205 -4.39 -12.32 -60.30
N VAL A 206 -4.36 -13.46 -60.98
CA VAL A 206 -5.20 -13.76 -62.14
C VAL A 206 -5.75 -15.17 -62.03
N LEU A 207 -6.96 -15.38 -62.56
CA LEU A 207 -7.55 -16.70 -62.65
C LEU A 207 -7.11 -17.37 -63.96
N CYS A 208 -6.31 -18.43 -63.84
CA CYS A 208 -5.93 -19.29 -64.96
C CYS A 208 -6.91 -20.44 -65.10
N ASN A 209 -7.51 -20.57 -66.29
CA ASN A 209 -8.44 -21.64 -66.61
C ASN A 209 -7.83 -22.57 -67.66
N SER A 210 -7.92 -23.89 -67.41
CA SER A 210 -7.46 -24.92 -68.35
C SER A 210 -8.59 -25.79 -68.91
N GLN A 211 -9.83 -25.56 -68.47
CA GLN A 211 -10.96 -26.46 -68.70
C GLN A 211 -11.85 -26.03 -69.88
N LEU A 212 -12.02 -24.72 -70.11
CA LEU A 212 -13.00 -24.22 -71.08
C LEU A 212 -12.46 -24.19 -72.52
N ALA A 213 -11.24 -23.69 -72.69
CA ALA A 213 -10.63 -23.49 -74.02
C ALA A 213 -9.22 -24.12 -74.12
N GLY A 214 -8.89 -25.05 -73.21
CA GLY A 214 -7.58 -25.66 -73.07
C GLY A 214 -6.67 -24.92 -72.07
N PRO A 215 -5.39 -25.30 -71.92
CA PRO A 215 -4.46 -24.66 -71.01
C PRO A 215 -4.02 -23.27 -71.48
N GLY A 216 -3.62 -22.42 -70.53
CA GLY A 216 -3.00 -21.11 -70.82
C GLY A 216 -3.97 -19.92 -70.87
N TRP A 217 -5.26 -20.13 -70.65
CA TRP A 217 -6.24 -19.04 -70.67
C TRP A 217 -6.27 -18.27 -69.36
N LEU A 218 -6.18 -16.94 -69.49
CA LEU A 218 -6.39 -15.99 -68.41
C LEU A 218 -7.83 -15.50 -68.48
N VAL A 219 -8.56 -15.58 -67.38
CA VAL A 219 -9.94 -15.10 -67.30
C VAL A 219 -9.93 -13.61 -66.97
N ILE A 220 -10.41 -12.78 -67.91
CA ILE A 220 -10.48 -11.31 -67.74
C ILE A 220 -11.83 -10.83 -67.16
N GLN A 221 -12.87 -11.65 -67.26
CA GLN A 221 -14.19 -11.40 -66.72
C GLN A 221 -14.89 -12.74 -66.47
N GLN A 222 -15.62 -12.86 -65.35
CA GLN A 222 -16.45 -14.01 -65.06
C GLN A 222 -17.80 -13.61 -64.43
N ARG A 223 -18.90 -14.29 -64.83
CA ARG A 223 -20.25 -14.18 -64.24
C ARG A 223 -20.82 -15.57 -63.94
N ILE A 224 -20.71 -16.05 -62.71
CA ILE A 224 -21.21 -17.37 -62.27
C ILE A 224 -22.07 -17.32 -60.99
N GLY A 225 -22.02 -16.23 -60.22
CA GLY A 225 -22.69 -16.10 -58.91
C GLY A 225 -23.82 -15.07 -58.84
N GLY A 226 -23.84 -14.09 -59.76
CA GLY A 226 -24.80 -12.98 -59.77
C GLY A 226 -24.70 -12.05 -58.55
N LYS A 227 -23.62 -12.11 -57.77
CA LYS A 227 -23.48 -11.40 -56.48
C LYS A 227 -22.71 -10.09 -56.62
N GLU A 228 -21.80 -10.00 -57.58
CA GLU A 228 -21.04 -8.78 -57.79
C GLU A 228 -21.84 -7.78 -58.63
N ASP A 229 -21.89 -6.54 -58.16
CA ASP A 229 -22.47 -5.42 -58.89
C ASP A 229 -21.51 -4.94 -60.00
N PHE A 230 -21.96 -5.01 -61.25
CA PHE A 230 -21.22 -4.55 -62.44
C PHE A 230 -21.63 -3.13 -62.87
N ASN A 231 -22.57 -2.48 -62.19
CA ASN A 231 -22.86 -1.06 -62.39
C ASN A 231 -21.82 -0.20 -61.66
N ARG A 232 -20.59 -0.20 -62.18
CA ARG A 232 -19.42 0.43 -61.55
C ARG A 232 -18.95 1.66 -62.30
N ASP A 233 -18.28 2.54 -61.56
CA ASP A 233 -17.70 3.78 -62.09
C ASP A 233 -16.45 3.49 -62.93
N TRP A 234 -15.97 4.52 -63.63
CA TRP A 234 -14.77 4.45 -64.46
C TRP A 234 -13.55 3.95 -63.68
N ALA A 235 -13.35 4.46 -62.46
CA ALA A 235 -12.18 4.13 -61.64
C ALA A 235 -12.16 2.65 -61.25
N ALA A 236 -13.31 2.07 -60.92
CA ALA A 236 -13.47 0.66 -60.61
C ALA A 236 -13.24 -0.20 -61.86
N TYR A 237 -13.82 0.16 -63.02
CA TYR A 237 -13.56 -0.56 -64.27
C TYR A 237 -12.10 -0.49 -64.70
N ARG A 238 -11.45 0.66 -64.52
CA ARG A 238 -10.02 0.85 -64.75
C ARG A 238 -9.18 -0.10 -63.89
N LYS A 239 -9.44 -0.14 -62.58
CA LYS A 239 -8.68 -0.92 -61.60
C LYS A 239 -9.00 -2.42 -61.63
N GLY A 240 -10.24 -2.79 -61.92
CA GLY A 240 -10.79 -4.11 -61.69
C GLY A 240 -11.54 -4.22 -60.35
N PHE A 241 -12.49 -5.15 -60.29
CA PHE A 241 -13.35 -5.37 -59.12
C PHE A 241 -13.88 -6.81 -59.08
N GLY A 242 -14.50 -7.16 -57.95
CA GLY A 242 -15.01 -8.50 -57.68
C GLY A 242 -13.95 -9.46 -57.16
N SER A 243 -14.29 -10.74 -57.15
CA SER A 243 -13.48 -11.80 -56.56
C SER A 243 -13.20 -12.91 -57.56
N LEU A 244 -11.92 -13.30 -57.66
CA LEU A 244 -11.44 -14.32 -58.62
C LEU A 244 -12.03 -15.72 -58.36
N ASP A 245 -12.69 -15.95 -57.22
CA ASP A 245 -13.42 -17.19 -56.92
C ASP A 245 -14.82 -17.23 -57.56
N ARG A 246 -15.38 -16.07 -57.97
CA ARG A 246 -16.75 -15.96 -58.50
C ARG A 246 -16.87 -14.94 -59.64
N ASP A 247 -17.46 -13.78 -59.34
CA ASP A 247 -17.79 -12.74 -60.29
C ASP A 247 -16.75 -11.64 -60.18
N PHE A 248 -16.10 -11.31 -61.29
CA PHE A 248 -15.07 -10.27 -61.30
C PHE A 248 -14.86 -9.69 -62.70
N PHE A 249 -14.21 -8.53 -62.71
CA PHE A 249 -13.64 -7.90 -63.89
C PHE A 249 -12.18 -7.55 -63.58
N LEU A 250 -11.24 -8.01 -64.42
CA LEU A 250 -9.80 -7.92 -64.14
C LEU A 250 -9.28 -6.47 -64.08
N GLY A 251 -9.96 -5.56 -64.76
CA GLY A 251 -9.59 -4.15 -64.87
C GLY A 251 -9.04 -3.79 -66.23
N LEU A 252 -9.51 -2.66 -66.79
CA LEU A 252 -9.14 -2.19 -68.12
C LEU A 252 -7.64 -1.92 -68.21
N GLU A 253 -7.02 -1.37 -67.16
CA GLU A 253 -5.59 -1.10 -67.19
C GLU A 253 -4.76 -2.40 -67.29
N THR A 254 -5.13 -3.42 -66.52
CA THR A 254 -4.47 -4.73 -66.59
C THR A 254 -4.66 -5.38 -67.96
N ILE A 255 -5.88 -5.34 -68.52
CA ILE A 255 -6.18 -5.89 -69.85
C ILE A 255 -5.42 -5.14 -70.95
N HIS A 256 -5.31 -3.81 -70.84
CA HIS A 256 -4.55 -2.98 -71.77
C HIS A 256 -3.06 -3.36 -71.77
N LEU A 257 -2.46 -3.47 -70.58
CA LEU A 257 -1.04 -3.83 -70.44
C LEU A 257 -0.76 -5.23 -70.99
N LEU A 258 -1.65 -6.19 -70.73
CA LEU A 258 -1.56 -7.55 -71.29
C LEU A 258 -1.60 -7.51 -72.83
N THR A 259 -2.68 -6.96 -73.40
CA THR A 259 -2.92 -6.95 -74.85
C THR A 259 -1.98 -6.04 -75.64
N SER A 260 -1.30 -5.10 -74.97
CA SER A 260 -0.27 -4.26 -75.59
C SER A 260 1.12 -4.91 -75.61
N SER A 261 1.39 -5.86 -74.71
CA SER A 261 2.69 -6.53 -74.62
C SER A 261 2.92 -7.58 -75.72
N GLN A 262 1.85 -8.23 -76.19
CA GLN A 262 1.88 -9.25 -77.23
C GLN A 262 0.46 -9.48 -77.78
N PRO A 263 0.31 -10.06 -78.99
CA PRO A 263 -1.00 -10.46 -79.51
C PRO A 263 -1.70 -11.45 -78.59
N HIS A 264 -3.00 -11.25 -78.41
CA HIS A 264 -3.86 -12.13 -77.59
C HIS A 264 -5.11 -12.48 -78.38
N GLU A 265 -5.60 -13.69 -78.16
CA GLU A 265 -6.93 -14.10 -78.59
C GLU A 265 -7.94 -13.95 -77.46
N LEU A 266 -9.21 -13.76 -77.82
CA LEU A 266 -10.32 -13.68 -76.88
C LEU A 266 -11.26 -14.87 -77.08
N TYR A 267 -11.56 -15.58 -76.00
CA TYR A 267 -12.56 -16.64 -75.97
C TYR A 267 -13.70 -16.24 -75.04
N VAL A 268 -14.91 -16.11 -75.59
CA VAL A 268 -16.13 -15.80 -74.87
C VAL A 268 -16.94 -17.09 -74.70
N HIS A 269 -17.04 -17.57 -73.46
CA HIS A 269 -17.81 -18.75 -73.10
C HIS A 269 -19.17 -18.34 -72.53
N LEU A 270 -20.26 -18.84 -73.11
CA LEU A 270 -21.62 -18.52 -72.68
C LEU A 270 -22.41 -19.79 -72.38
N VAL A 271 -23.09 -19.79 -71.24
CA VAL A 271 -23.99 -20.87 -70.82
C VAL A 271 -25.41 -20.31 -70.75
N GLY A 272 -26.30 -20.82 -71.59
CA GLY A 272 -27.73 -20.47 -71.59
C GLY A 272 -28.45 -21.04 -70.36
N SER A 273 -29.62 -20.48 -70.05
CA SER A 273 -30.45 -20.94 -68.92
C SER A 273 -30.90 -22.40 -69.02
N ASN A 274 -30.95 -22.96 -70.23
CA ASN A 274 -31.24 -24.36 -70.50
C ASN A 274 -29.98 -25.26 -70.50
N GLY A 275 -28.82 -24.74 -70.10
CA GLY A 275 -27.53 -25.44 -70.11
C GLY A 275 -26.85 -25.51 -71.48
N THR A 276 -27.39 -24.87 -72.52
CA THR A 276 -26.75 -24.84 -73.84
C THR A 276 -25.46 -24.01 -73.77
N ILE A 277 -24.36 -24.59 -74.22
CA ILE A 277 -23.06 -23.91 -74.26
C ILE A 277 -22.80 -23.41 -75.68
N VAL A 278 -22.49 -22.12 -75.81
CA VAL A 278 -22.02 -21.51 -77.05
C VAL A 278 -20.76 -20.70 -76.78
N TYR A 279 -19.94 -20.51 -77.81
CA TYR A 279 -18.72 -19.70 -77.69
C TYR A 279 -18.43 -18.86 -78.93
N ALA A 280 -17.71 -17.77 -78.70
CA ALA A 280 -17.09 -16.95 -79.74
C ALA A 280 -15.58 -16.88 -79.48
N ARG A 281 -14.76 -16.98 -80.52
CA ARG A 281 -13.31 -16.82 -80.47
C ARG A 281 -12.88 -15.76 -81.47
N TYR A 282 -12.10 -14.78 -81.01
CA TYR A 282 -11.50 -13.74 -81.84
C TYR A 282 -9.98 -13.97 -81.86
N ASP A 283 -9.38 -14.00 -83.06
CA ASP A 283 -7.95 -14.28 -83.24
C ASP A 283 -7.01 -13.11 -82.90
N ASP A 284 -7.58 -11.92 -82.68
CA ASP A 284 -6.89 -10.76 -82.11
C ASP A 284 -7.85 -10.01 -81.18
N PHE A 285 -7.37 -9.63 -80.01
CA PHE A 285 -8.10 -8.86 -79.01
C PHE A 285 -7.16 -7.86 -78.37
N LYS A 286 -7.52 -6.58 -78.48
CA LYS A 286 -6.74 -5.50 -77.92
C LYS A 286 -7.63 -4.36 -77.47
N ILE A 287 -7.21 -3.69 -76.41
CA ILE A 287 -7.78 -2.41 -76.00
C ILE A 287 -6.68 -1.34 -75.94
N SER A 288 -7.03 -0.11 -76.32
CA SER A 288 -6.10 1.03 -76.22
C SER A 288 -5.81 1.40 -74.77
N ASP A 289 -4.92 2.37 -74.56
CA ASP A 289 -4.70 2.98 -73.24
C ASP A 289 -5.91 3.80 -72.77
N GLU A 290 -5.81 4.31 -71.54
CA GLU A 290 -6.83 5.15 -70.90
C GLU A 290 -7.07 6.48 -71.62
N GLU A 291 -6.02 7.09 -72.19
CA GLU A 291 -6.10 8.36 -72.92
C GLU A 291 -6.98 8.22 -74.16
N ASN A 292 -6.87 7.07 -74.82
CA ASN A 292 -7.71 6.68 -75.95
C ASN A 292 -9.03 6.01 -75.52
N GLY A 293 -9.33 5.96 -74.22
CA GLY A 293 -10.61 5.48 -73.69
C GLY A 293 -10.79 3.96 -73.74
N TYR A 294 -9.70 3.19 -73.67
CA TYR A 294 -9.71 1.72 -73.74
C TYR A 294 -10.46 1.17 -74.97
N LYS A 295 -10.29 1.82 -76.11
CA LYS A 295 -10.95 1.51 -77.38
C LYS A 295 -10.74 0.05 -77.81
N LEU A 296 -11.81 -0.65 -78.17
CA LEU A 296 -11.78 -2.07 -78.54
C LEU A 296 -11.31 -2.31 -79.98
N SER A 297 -10.43 -3.29 -80.16
CA SER A 297 -10.02 -3.87 -81.44
C SER A 297 -10.21 -5.37 -81.40
N LEU A 298 -10.77 -5.93 -82.47
CA LEU A 298 -11.03 -7.37 -82.62
C LEU A 298 -10.66 -7.88 -84.00
N GLY A 299 -10.00 -9.03 -84.03
CA GLY A 299 -9.73 -9.81 -85.23
C GLY A 299 -10.97 -10.57 -85.73
N LYS A 300 -10.77 -11.63 -86.52
CA LYS A 300 -11.84 -12.42 -87.11
C LYS A 300 -12.52 -13.30 -86.06
N MET A 301 -13.86 -13.31 -86.06
CA MET A 301 -14.64 -14.19 -85.19
C MET A 301 -14.78 -15.60 -85.79
N SER A 302 -14.68 -16.60 -84.92
CA SER A 302 -15.08 -18.00 -85.15
C SER A 302 -15.89 -18.52 -83.95
N GLY A 303 -16.54 -19.68 -84.08
CA GLY A 303 -17.23 -20.34 -82.96
C GLY A 303 -18.66 -20.78 -83.30
N THR A 304 -19.44 -21.04 -82.25
CA THR A 304 -20.79 -21.61 -82.34
C THR A 304 -21.91 -20.58 -82.11
N VAL A 305 -21.56 -19.35 -81.74
CA VAL A 305 -22.54 -18.24 -81.66
C VAL A 305 -23.15 -17.95 -83.03
N LYS A 306 -24.45 -17.60 -83.06
CA LYS A 306 -25.17 -17.30 -84.30
C LYS A 306 -24.92 -15.89 -84.83
N MET A 307 -24.42 -14.97 -83.99
CA MET A 307 -24.22 -13.56 -84.32
C MET A 307 -22.97 -13.01 -83.61
N ASP A 308 -22.17 -12.20 -84.32
CA ASP A 308 -21.01 -11.49 -83.78
C ASP A 308 -21.45 -10.21 -83.06
N ALA A 309 -22.01 -10.35 -81.85
CA ALA A 309 -22.54 -9.22 -81.09
C ALA A 309 -21.45 -8.28 -80.55
N LEU A 310 -20.23 -8.78 -80.33
CA LEU A 310 -19.13 -7.95 -79.82
C LEU A 310 -18.56 -7.02 -80.90
N ARG A 311 -18.74 -7.37 -82.19
CA ARG A 311 -18.28 -6.55 -83.32
C ARG A 311 -18.81 -5.12 -83.29
N TYR A 312 -20.02 -4.91 -82.78
CA TYR A 312 -20.60 -3.57 -82.68
C TYR A 312 -19.72 -2.64 -81.83
N GLY A 313 -19.03 -3.15 -80.80
CA GLY A 313 -18.14 -2.35 -79.97
C GLY A 313 -16.76 -2.06 -80.58
N VAL A 314 -16.44 -2.57 -81.77
CA VAL A 314 -15.13 -2.31 -82.39
C VAL A 314 -14.98 -0.84 -82.71
N ASP A 315 -13.79 -0.30 -82.45
CA ASP A 315 -13.45 1.13 -82.54
C ASP A 315 -14.23 2.05 -81.58
N MET A 316 -15.11 1.51 -80.73
CA MET A 316 -15.75 2.27 -79.67
C MET A 316 -14.89 2.34 -78.43
N LYS A 317 -15.00 3.48 -77.73
CA LYS A 317 -14.40 3.69 -76.41
C LYS A 317 -15.26 3.01 -75.35
N PHE A 318 -14.65 2.66 -74.22
CA PHE A 318 -15.39 2.11 -73.10
C PHE A 318 -16.22 3.21 -72.43
N SER A 319 -17.45 2.92 -72.04
CA SER A 319 -18.35 3.85 -71.34
C SER A 319 -18.78 3.28 -70.00
N THR A 320 -18.99 4.17 -69.03
CA THR A 320 -19.50 3.88 -67.67
C THR A 320 -20.52 4.94 -67.29
N PHE A 321 -21.28 4.73 -66.21
CA PHE A 321 -22.35 5.67 -65.86
C PHE A 321 -21.83 7.09 -65.54
N ASP A 322 -20.57 7.24 -65.15
CA ASP A 322 -19.91 8.51 -64.82
C ASP A 322 -18.98 9.02 -65.92
N ARG A 323 -18.71 8.21 -66.95
CA ARG A 323 -17.93 8.60 -68.13
C ARG A 323 -18.56 8.09 -69.42
N ASP A 324 -19.25 9.01 -70.09
CA ASP A 324 -19.94 8.77 -71.36
C ASP A 324 -18.97 8.97 -72.54
N ASN A 325 -18.64 7.87 -73.22
CA ASN A 325 -17.82 7.88 -74.43
C ASN A 325 -18.52 7.17 -75.61
N ASP A 326 -19.83 6.94 -75.52
CA ASP A 326 -20.60 6.29 -76.58
C ASP A 326 -21.13 7.32 -77.61
N GLU A 327 -21.75 6.85 -78.68
CA GLU A 327 -22.28 7.68 -79.78
C GLU A 327 -23.79 8.00 -79.61
N PHE A 328 -24.42 7.56 -78.52
CA PHE A 328 -25.82 7.87 -78.26
C PHE A 328 -25.97 9.28 -77.65
N ILE A 329 -27.16 9.87 -77.80
CA ILE A 329 -27.48 11.16 -77.19
C ILE A 329 -27.57 11.10 -75.66
N ASN A 330 -27.84 9.92 -75.11
CA ASN A 330 -27.88 9.64 -73.68
C ASN A 330 -26.82 8.59 -73.35
N ASN A 331 -26.40 8.53 -72.09
CA ASN A 331 -25.39 7.55 -71.65
C ASN A 331 -25.95 6.11 -71.63
N CYS A 332 -25.47 5.24 -72.53
CA CYS A 332 -25.88 3.84 -72.60
C CYS A 332 -25.54 3.05 -71.33
N ALA A 333 -24.41 3.34 -70.69
CA ALA A 333 -24.00 2.69 -69.46
C ALA A 333 -24.96 2.99 -68.29
N LYS A 334 -25.59 4.18 -68.25
CA LYS A 334 -26.68 4.48 -67.29
C LYS A 334 -27.94 3.68 -67.58
N ILE A 335 -28.29 3.53 -68.86
CA ILE A 335 -29.51 2.81 -69.28
C ILE A 335 -29.40 1.31 -68.98
N TYR A 336 -28.27 0.70 -69.33
CA TYR A 336 -28.03 -0.73 -69.14
C TYR A 336 -27.38 -1.08 -67.79
N SER A 337 -27.03 -0.08 -66.98
CA SER A 337 -26.41 -0.27 -65.65
C SER A 337 -25.16 -1.15 -65.68
N SER A 338 -24.28 -0.94 -66.66
CA SER A 338 -23.00 -1.64 -66.77
C SER A 338 -22.02 -0.86 -67.64
N GLY A 339 -20.72 -1.13 -67.48
CA GLY A 339 -19.69 -0.61 -68.36
C GLY A 339 -19.46 -1.50 -69.57
N TRP A 340 -19.35 -0.90 -70.75
CA TRP A 340 -19.11 -1.61 -72.02
C TRP A 340 -18.57 -0.70 -73.13
N TRP A 341 -18.14 -1.32 -74.23
CA TRP A 341 -17.89 -0.63 -75.51
C TRP A 341 -19.23 -0.42 -76.25
N TYR A 342 -20.02 0.54 -75.79
CA TYR A 342 -21.30 0.89 -76.40
C TYR A 342 -21.10 1.73 -77.68
N THR A 343 -21.97 1.51 -78.68
CA THR A 343 -22.12 2.39 -79.85
C THR A 343 -23.27 3.36 -79.63
N ASN A 344 -24.49 2.95 -79.98
CA ASN A 344 -25.71 3.71 -79.85
C ASN A 344 -26.83 2.78 -79.35
N CYS A 345 -26.60 2.16 -78.19
CA CYS A 345 -27.52 1.22 -77.51
C CYS A 345 -28.31 0.31 -78.48
#